data_AF-A0A2V5YCK5-F1
#
_entry.id   AF-A0A2V5YCK5-F1
#
_cell.length_a   1.000
_cell.length_b   1.000
_cell.length_c   1.000
_cell.angle_alpha   90.00
_cell.angle_beta   90.00
_cell.angle_gamma   90.00
#
_symmetry.space_group_name_H-M   'P 1'
#
loop_
_entity.id
_entity.type
_entity.pdbx_description
1 polymer ?
#
loop_
_entity_poly.entity_id
_entity_poly.type
_entity_poly.pdbx_seq_one_letter_code
_entity_poly.pdbx_strand_id
1 'polypeptide(L)'
;MLLQFALSAVSGQTLAPIRKPPFNEPLEKYNMPPAPPRKIETSPRMISQFGVFTSFQANVDAQGNNILGDAANEPSISVDPTDGNKMMIAWRQFNSINSDFRQAGWGYTTDGGVHWTFPGVLQSVFRSDPVTKSDEAGNFFYLSLQSDQNTSFFCDDVWRSTNGGQTFTEQSPDQAGHGGDKEWFTIDTTGGTGHGFLYQFWTGFFACDFGEFNRSIDSGVTWQSPINIPNNADTGAM
;
A
#
# COMPACT_ATOMS: atom_id res chain seq x y z
N MET A 1 37.42 -28.76 42.10
CA MET A 1 36.55 -27.75 41.49
C MET A 1 36.39 -28.11 40.02
N LEU A 2 35.33 -28.88 39.67
CA LEU A 2 35.04 -29.25 38.28
C LEU A 2 34.21 -28.12 37.65
N LEU A 3 34.68 -27.59 36.52
CA LEU A 3 33.94 -26.61 35.72
C LEU A 3 33.12 -27.37 34.67
N GLN A 4 31.79 -27.33 34.77
CA GLN A 4 30.86 -27.88 33.79
C GLN A 4 30.66 -26.85 32.68
N PHE A 5 31.09 -27.17 31.46
CA PHE A 5 30.70 -26.43 30.26
C PHE A 5 29.34 -26.94 29.77
N ALA A 6 28.32 -26.09 29.82
CA ALA A 6 27.04 -26.35 29.18
C ALA A 6 27.14 -26.03 27.68
N LEU A 7 26.96 -27.03 26.81
CA LEU A 7 26.74 -26.81 25.39
C LEU A 7 25.32 -26.28 25.19
N SER A 8 25.20 -25.03 24.73
CA SER A 8 23.97 -24.47 24.20
C SER A 8 23.66 -25.08 22.83
N ALA A 9 22.57 -25.83 22.73
CA ALA A 9 22.06 -26.33 21.46
C ALA A 9 21.50 -25.16 20.64
N VAL A 10 22.07 -24.93 19.46
CA VAL A 10 21.49 -24.04 18.43
C VAL A 10 20.28 -24.75 17.83
N SER A 11 19.09 -24.24 18.09
CA SER A 11 17.87 -24.66 17.38
C SER A 11 17.98 -24.11 15.94
N GLY A 12 18.14 -25.01 14.97
CA GLY A 12 18.09 -24.67 13.56
C GLY A 12 16.70 -24.14 13.20
N GLN A 13 16.65 -22.95 12.63
CA GLN A 13 15.43 -22.40 12.04
C GLN A 13 14.94 -23.36 10.94
N THR A 14 13.83 -24.05 11.19
CA THR A 14 13.10 -24.73 10.13
C THR A 14 12.52 -23.65 9.22
N LEU A 15 13.12 -23.48 8.03
CA LEU A 15 12.51 -22.76 6.93
C LEU A 15 11.08 -23.27 6.77
N ALA A 16 10.11 -22.36 6.65
CA ALA A 16 8.74 -22.73 6.34
C ALA A 16 8.77 -23.67 5.12
N PRO A 17 8.03 -24.81 5.15
CA PRO A 17 8.06 -25.74 4.04
C PRO A 17 7.69 -25.01 2.74
N ILE A 18 8.57 -25.12 1.75
CA ILE A 18 8.32 -24.59 0.40
C ILE A 18 7.16 -25.41 -0.18
N ARG A 19 5.93 -24.93 0.02
CA ARG A 19 4.79 -25.45 -0.71
C ARG A 19 4.99 -25.02 -2.16
N LYS A 20 5.12 -25.97 -3.08
CA LYS A 20 5.06 -25.65 -4.51
C LYS A 20 3.76 -24.87 -4.74
N PRO A 21 3.80 -23.68 -5.37
CA PRO A 21 2.58 -22.98 -5.74
C PRO A 21 1.70 -23.94 -6.54
N PRO A 22 0.39 -24.03 -6.25
CA PRO A 22 -0.50 -24.81 -7.09
C PRO A 22 -0.57 -24.12 -8.46
N PHE A 23 0.24 -24.58 -9.42
CA PHE A 23 0.25 -24.06 -10.80
C PHE A 23 -0.95 -24.52 -11.64
N ASN A 24 -1.97 -25.14 -11.02
CA ASN A 24 -3.16 -25.65 -11.70
C ASN A 24 -4.40 -24.77 -11.49
N GLU A 25 -4.28 -23.64 -10.78
CA GLU A 25 -5.38 -22.69 -10.67
C GLU A 25 -5.56 -21.92 -11.99
N PRO A 26 -6.79 -21.58 -12.41
CA PRO A 26 -7.02 -20.69 -13.54
C PRO A 26 -6.29 -19.37 -13.30
N LEU A 27 -5.53 -18.91 -14.30
CA LEU A 27 -4.94 -17.58 -14.24
C LEU A 27 -6.04 -16.52 -14.24
N GLU A 28 -5.78 -15.43 -13.52
CA GLU A 28 -6.59 -14.23 -13.63
C GLU A 28 -6.66 -13.76 -15.09
N LYS A 29 -7.79 -13.17 -15.46
CA LYS A 29 -7.99 -12.52 -16.75
C LYS A 29 -8.16 -11.04 -16.51
N TYR A 30 -7.76 -10.23 -17.47
CA TYR A 30 -8.04 -8.81 -17.42
C TYR A 30 -9.55 -8.56 -17.37
N ASN A 31 -9.99 -7.61 -16.53
CA ASN A 31 -11.37 -7.16 -16.38
C ASN A 31 -12.33 -8.25 -15.87
N MET A 32 -11.91 -9.04 -14.89
CA MET A 32 -12.86 -9.89 -14.16
C MET A 32 -13.78 -9.00 -13.32
N PRO A 33 -15.07 -9.36 -13.22
CA PRO A 33 -15.97 -8.68 -12.30
C PRO A 33 -15.52 -8.92 -10.85
N PRO A 34 -16.01 -8.11 -9.90
CA PRO A 34 -15.84 -8.38 -8.48
C PRO A 34 -16.20 -9.84 -8.16
N ALA A 35 -15.35 -10.50 -7.38
CA ALA A 35 -15.64 -11.86 -6.95
C ALA A 35 -16.96 -11.92 -6.16
N PRO A 36 -17.79 -12.97 -6.35
CA PRO A 36 -18.99 -13.16 -5.54
C PRO A 36 -18.65 -13.19 -4.04
N PRO A 37 -19.57 -12.76 -3.15
CA PRO A 37 -19.39 -12.89 -1.72
C PRO A 37 -19.07 -14.34 -1.34
N ARG A 38 -18.11 -14.51 -0.44
CA ARG A 38 -17.71 -15.82 0.07
C ARG A 38 -17.70 -15.82 1.60
N LYS A 39 -17.74 -17.02 2.17
CA LYS A 39 -17.40 -17.19 3.58
C LYS A 39 -15.91 -16.87 3.75
N ILE A 40 -15.61 -15.94 4.65
CA ILE A 40 -14.23 -15.67 5.04
C ILE A 40 -13.77 -16.81 5.96
N GLU A 41 -12.70 -17.48 5.55
CA GLU A 41 -12.00 -18.47 6.33
C GLU A 41 -10.70 -17.86 6.84
N THR A 42 -10.26 -18.31 8.02
CA THR A 42 -9.15 -17.68 8.72
C THR A 42 -8.16 -18.73 9.22
N SER A 43 -6.91 -18.31 9.40
CA SER A 43 -5.86 -19.06 10.08
C SER A 43 -5.12 -18.14 11.03
N PRO A 44 -4.32 -18.64 11.99
CA PRO A 44 -3.43 -17.78 12.76
C PRO A 44 -2.59 -16.88 11.82
N ARG A 45 -2.39 -15.62 12.21
CA ARG A 45 -1.55 -14.67 11.48
C ARG A 45 -0.11 -15.15 11.36
N MET A 46 0.57 -14.71 10.30
CA MET A 46 2.01 -14.91 10.19
C MET A 46 2.76 -13.99 11.16
N ILE A 47 3.72 -14.56 11.88
CA ILE A 47 4.74 -13.84 12.64
C ILE A 47 6.09 -14.35 12.12
N SER A 48 6.90 -13.44 11.58
CA SER A 48 8.20 -13.77 10.99
C SER A 48 9.31 -13.11 11.79
N GLN A 49 10.42 -13.83 12.02
CA GLN A 49 11.59 -13.29 12.70
C GLN A 49 12.80 -13.31 11.77
N PHE A 50 13.48 -12.16 11.67
CA PHE A 50 14.74 -12.02 10.96
C PHE A 50 15.75 -11.29 11.84
N GLY A 51 16.71 -12.05 12.40
CA GLY A 51 17.65 -11.51 13.39
C GLY A 51 16.91 -10.98 14.63
N VAL A 52 17.09 -9.68 14.92
CA VAL A 52 16.43 -8.98 16.04
C VAL A 52 15.04 -8.43 15.67
N PHE A 53 14.67 -8.48 14.39
CA PHE A 53 13.41 -7.92 13.90
C PHE A 53 12.30 -8.98 13.93
N THR A 54 11.12 -8.58 14.40
CA THR A 54 9.90 -9.39 14.33
C THR A 54 8.89 -8.64 13.48
N SER A 55 8.38 -9.30 12.43
CA SER A 55 7.33 -8.78 11.55
C SER A 55 6.02 -9.49 11.85
N PHE A 56 4.93 -8.73 11.93
CA PHE A 56 3.57 -9.25 12.09
C PHE A 56 2.78 -8.98 10.82
N GLN A 57 1.92 -9.93 10.44
CA GLN A 57 1.03 -9.76 9.29
C GLN A 57 0.04 -8.59 9.51
N ALA A 58 -0.13 -7.76 8.48
CA ALA A 58 -0.99 -6.57 8.52
C ALA A 58 -2.39 -6.79 7.92
N ASN A 59 -2.52 -7.59 6.85
CA ASN A 59 -3.81 -7.93 6.27
C ASN A 59 -4.50 -9.04 7.10
N VAL A 60 -5.19 -8.62 8.14
CA VAL A 60 -5.81 -9.53 9.11
C VAL A 60 -7.29 -9.24 9.29
N ASP A 61 -8.05 -10.22 9.76
CA ASP A 61 -9.44 -10.03 10.16
C ASP A 61 -9.56 -9.19 11.45
N ALA A 62 -10.80 -8.95 11.88
CA ALA A 62 -11.09 -8.19 13.11
C ALA A 62 -10.57 -8.85 14.40
N GLN A 63 -10.13 -10.11 14.35
CA GLN A 63 -9.54 -10.85 15.46
C GLN A 63 -8.00 -10.97 15.33
N GLY A 64 -7.41 -10.36 14.31
CA GLY A 64 -5.97 -10.40 14.06
C GLY A 64 -5.50 -11.71 13.42
N ASN A 65 -6.39 -12.47 12.77
CA ASN A 65 -6.06 -13.70 12.05
C ASN A 65 -5.82 -13.42 10.56
N ASN A 66 -5.02 -14.27 9.92
CA ASN A 66 -4.85 -14.27 8.47
C ASN A 66 -6.19 -14.55 7.76
N ILE A 67 -6.48 -13.80 6.70
CA ILE A 67 -7.65 -13.97 5.84
C ILE A 67 -7.28 -14.91 4.69
N LEU A 68 -7.80 -16.14 4.70
CA LEU A 68 -7.47 -17.13 3.66
C LEU A 68 -8.16 -16.77 2.34
N GLY A 69 -7.41 -16.86 1.24
CA GLY A 69 -7.89 -16.54 -0.11
C GLY A 69 -7.97 -15.03 -0.40
N ASP A 70 -7.34 -14.20 0.42
CA ASP A 70 -7.05 -12.80 0.10
C ASP A 70 -5.75 -12.72 -0.73
N ALA A 71 -5.79 -11.96 -1.82
CA ALA A 71 -4.68 -11.78 -2.76
C ALA A 71 -3.93 -10.45 -2.56
N ALA A 72 -4.10 -9.80 -1.40
CA ALA A 72 -3.46 -8.55 -1.04
C ALA A 72 -1.98 -8.49 -1.47
N ASN A 73 -1.63 -7.51 -2.29
CA ASN A 73 -0.29 -7.36 -2.87
C ASN A 73 0.03 -5.89 -3.21
N GLU A 74 1.24 -5.63 -3.70
CA GLU A 74 1.81 -4.28 -3.93
C GLU A 74 1.62 -3.32 -2.74
N PRO A 75 2.18 -3.66 -1.56
CA PRO A 75 2.01 -2.84 -0.39
C PRO A 75 2.91 -1.59 -0.38
N SER A 76 2.41 -0.52 0.22
CA SER A 76 3.18 0.68 0.58
C SER A 76 2.94 1.01 2.05
N ILE A 77 4.00 1.35 2.79
CA ILE A 77 3.94 1.60 4.24
C ILE A 77 4.50 2.97 4.59
N SER A 78 3.86 3.64 5.54
CA SER A 78 4.27 4.92 6.14
C SER A 78 4.26 4.82 7.66
N VAL A 79 5.17 5.55 8.29
CA VAL A 79 5.32 5.66 9.75
C VAL A 79 5.16 7.13 10.13
N ASP A 80 4.38 7.39 11.18
CA ASP A 80 4.24 8.74 11.74
C ASP A 80 5.59 9.16 12.34
N PRO A 81 6.23 10.24 11.84
CA PRO A 81 7.53 10.67 12.34
C PRO A 81 7.47 11.26 13.77
N THR A 82 6.27 11.59 14.27
CA THR A 82 6.05 12.13 15.62
C THR A 82 5.73 11.04 16.65
N ASP A 83 5.29 9.86 16.20
CA ASP A 83 4.95 8.70 17.04
C ASP A 83 5.12 7.39 16.26
N GLY A 84 6.28 6.75 16.39
CA GLY A 84 6.59 5.51 15.67
C GLY A 84 5.70 4.30 16.04
N ASN A 85 4.81 4.43 17.03
CA ASN A 85 3.78 3.41 17.26
C ASN A 85 2.67 3.46 16.22
N LYS A 86 2.47 4.60 15.56
CA LYS A 86 1.47 4.79 14.51
C LYS A 86 2.09 4.53 13.15
N MET A 87 1.56 3.54 12.46
CA MET A 87 1.96 3.21 11.10
C MET A 87 0.70 2.91 10.29
N MET A 88 0.78 3.12 8.99
CA MET A 88 -0.26 2.80 8.05
C MET A 88 0.35 2.09 6.85
N ILE A 89 -0.30 1.01 6.42
CA ILE A 89 0.08 0.23 5.24
C ILE A 89 -1.12 0.15 4.30
N ALA A 90 -0.89 0.46 3.04
CA ALA A 90 -1.85 0.31 1.95
C ALA A 90 -1.45 -0.87 1.08
N TRP A 91 -2.40 -1.45 0.36
CA TRP A 91 -2.17 -2.51 -0.61
C TRP A 91 -3.34 -2.59 -1.60
N ARG A 92 -3.15 -3.32 -2.71
CA ARG A 92 -4.25 -3.69 -3.60
C ARG A 92 -5.07 -4.79 -2.94
N GLN A 93 -6.30 -4.48 -2.56
CA GLN A 93 -7.19 -5.41 -1.87
C GLN A 93 -8.02 -6.22 -2.84
N PHE A 94 -8.10 -7.53 -2.61
CA PHE A 94 -8.92 -8.45 -3.39
C PHE A 94 -9.92 -9.16 -2.48
N ASN A 95 -11.15 -9.37 -2.97
CA ASN A 95 -12.13 -10.18 -2.24
C ASN A 95 -11.83 -11.68 -2.33
N SER A 96 -11.09 -12.09 -3.36
CA SER A 96 -10.75 -13.47 -3.67
C SER A 96 -9.54 -13.54 -4.61
N ILE A 97 -8.75 -14.61 -4.49
CA ILE A 97 -7.71 -14.98 -5.47
C ILE A 97 -8.25 -15.35 -6.86
N ASN A 98 -9.57 -15.47 -7.03
CA ASN A 98 -10.21 -15.87 -8.29
C ASN A 98 -10.68 -14.69 -9.15
N SER A 99 -10.27 -13.45 -8.86
CA SER A 99 -10.64 -12.24 -9.62
C SER A 99 -9.49 -11.23 -9.58
N ASP A 100 -9.25 -10.53 -10.69
CA ASP A 100 -8.29 -9.43 -10.78
C ASP A 100 -8.86 -8.09 -10.27
N PHE A 101 -10.15 -8.07 -9.91
CA PHE A 101 -10.81 -6.88 -9.38
C PHE A 101 -10.22 -6.52 -8.01
N ARG A 102 -9.60 -5.35 -8.00
CA ARG A 102 -8.84 -4.83 -6.87
C ARG A 102 -9.31 -3.46 -6.44
N GLN A 103 -9.15 -3.20 -5.16
CA GLN A 103 -9.68 -2.04 -4.46
C GLN A 103 -8.58 -1.43 -3.60
N ALA A 104 -8.78 -0.18 -3.16
CA ALA A 104 -7.82 0.51 -2.30
C ALA A 104 -7.97 0.05 -0.83
N GLY A 105 -7.25 -1.00 -0.44
CA GLY A 105 -7.21 -1.49 0.94
C GLY A 105 -6.16 -0.78 1.79
N TRP A 106 -6.40 -0.74 3.10
CA TRP A 106 -5.40 -0.27 4.06
C TRP A 106 -5.57 -0.86 5.45
N GLY A 107 -4.51 -0.82 6.24
CA GLY A 107 -4.52 -1.14 7.65
C GLY A 107 -3.66 -0.16 8.43
N TYR A 108 -3.94 -0.06 9.73
CA TYR A 108 -3.17 0.80 10.64
C TYR A 108 -2.83 0.07 11.93
N THR A 109 -1.82 0.58 12.62
CA THR A 109 -1.37 0.12 13.94
C THR A 109 -1.20 1.33 14.85
N THR A 110 -1.30 1.10 16.16
CA THR A 110 -1.05 2.10 17.22
C THR A 110 -0.06 1.58 18.26
N ASP A 111 0.62 0.47 17.97
CA ASP A 111 1.55 -0.22 18.87
C ASP A 111 2.82 -0.72 18.16
N GLY A 112 3.27 0.02 17.15
CA GLY A 112 4.53 -0.25 16.45
C GLY A 112 4.49 -1.49 15.57
N GLY A 113 3.29 -1.83 15.07
CA GLY A 113 3.09 -2.93 14.13
C GLY A 113 2.91 -4.29 14.80
N VAL A 114 2.67 -4.36 16.11
CA VAL A 114 2.41 -5.62 16.82
C VAL A 114 0.97 -6.08 16.56
N HIS A 115 0.01 -5.17 16.52
CA HIS A 115 -1.37 -5.41 16.12
C HIS A 115 -1.78 -4.47 15.00
N TRP A 116 -2.48 -5.02 14.01
CA TRP A 116 -2.98 -4.30 12.84
C TRP A 116 -4.51 -4.36 12.81
N THR A 117 -5.13 -3.25 12.44
CA THR A 117 -6.57 -3.14 12.18
C THR A 117 -6.78 -2.93 10.69
N PHE A 118 -7.65 -3.74 10.08
CA PHE A 118 -8.09 -3.61 8.68
C PHE A 118 -9.52 -3.03 8.64
N PRO A 119 -9.71 -1.74 8.30
CA PRO A 119 -11.04 -1.15 8.27
C PRO A 119 -11.86 -1.50 7.03
N GLY A 120 -11.20 -1.95 5.95
CA GLY A 120 -11.82 -2.21 4.66
C GLY A 120 -11.13 -1.46 3.51
N VAL A 121 -11.94 -0.98 2.56
CA VAL A 121 -11.47 -0.33 1.32
C VAL A 121 -11.97 1.11 1.23
N LEU A 122 -11.17 2.03 0.68
CA LEU A 122 -11.53 3.45 0.63
C LEU A 122 -12.85 3.67 -0.12
N GLN A 123 -12.99 2.95 -1.23
CA GLN A 123 -14.17 2.90 -2.08
C GLN A 123 -14.30 1.52 -2.73
N SER A 124 -15.52 1.16 -3.15
CA SER A 124 -15.79 -0.12 -3.80
C SER A 124 -15.73 -0.06 -5.33
N VAL A 125 -14.67 0.56 -5.86
CA VAL A 125 -14.37 0.69 -7.29
C VAL A 125 -12.97 0.15 -7.57
N PHE A 126 -12.61 0.01 -8.86
CA PHE A 126 -11.28 -0.43 -9.24
C PHE A 126 -10.25 0.61 -8.81
N ARG A 127 -9.31 0.18 -7.97
CA ARG A 127 -8.19 0.99 -7.49
C ARG A 127 -6.94 0.14 -7.30
N SER A 128 -5.79 0.69 -7.66
CA SER A 128 -4.52 -0.02 -7.71
C SER A 128 -3.39 0.83 -7.12
N ASP A 129 -2.21 0.21 -7.03
CA ASP A 129 -0.89 0.84 -6.98
C ASP A 129 -0.68 1.87 -5.86
N PRO A 130 -1.10 1.55 -4.62
CA PRO A 130 -1.12 2.55 -3.59
C PRO A 130 0.28 3.02 -3.22
N VAL A 131 0.44 4.34 -3.14
CA VAL A 131 1.63 4.96 -2.56
C VAL A 131 1.21 5.68 -1.29
N THR A 132 2.00 5.53 -0.22
CA THR A 132 1.74 6.19 1.06
C THR A 132 2.90 7.10 1.45
N LYS A 133 2.57 8.19 2.15
CA LYS A 133 3.52 9.07 2.85
C LYS A 133 2.93 9.53 4.18
N SER A 134 3.80 9.96 5.09
CA SER A 134 3.40 10.76 6.26
C SER A 134 4.06 12.13 6.19
N ASP A 135 3.32 13.18 6.53
CA ASP A 135 3.89 14.52 6.71
C ASP A 135 4.59 14.65 8.08
N GLU A 136 5.30 15.76 8.29
CA GLU A 136 6.00 16.03 9.54
C GLU A 136 5.08 16.22 10.76
N ALA A 137 3.77 16.41 10.53
CA ALA A 137 2.76 16.52 11.57
C ALA A 137 2.09 15.18 11.92
N GLY A 138 2.50 14.07 11.29
CA GLY A 138 1.96 12.74 11.55
C GLY A 138 0.63 12.46 10.84
N ASN A 139 0.24 13.26 9.86
CA ASN A 139 -0.86 12.92 8.98
C ASN A 139 -0.40 11.89 7.96
N PHE A 140 -1.28 10.97 7.57
CA PHE A 140 -1.00 9.99 6.53
C PHE A 140 -1.69 10.39 5.22
N PHE A 141 -1.00 10.16 4.11
CA PHE A 141 -1.49 10.36 2.76
C PHE A 141 -1.49 9.02 2.02
N TYR A 142 -2.56 8.77 1.28
CA TYR A 142 -2.76 7.61 0.42
C TYR A 142 -3.03 8.13 -0.99
N LEU A 143 -2.10 7.93 -1.91
CA LEU A 143 -2.30 8.08 -3.34
C LEU A 143 -2.80 6.75 -3.90
N SER A 144 -3.85 6.79 -4.71
CA SER A 144 -4.40 5.61 -5.37
C SER A 144 -4.71 5.90 -6.82
N LEU A 145 -4.13 5.10 -7.72
CA LEU A 145 -4.61 5.01 -9.09
C LEU A 145 -6.01 4.41 -9.14
N GLN A 146 -6.88 5.10 -9.86
CA GLN A 146 -8.26 4.75 -10.16
C GLN A 146 -8.40 4.61 -11.68
N SER A 147 -9.23 3.66 -12.08
CA SER A 147 -9.62 3.48 -13.47
C SER A 147 -11.07 3.04 -13.50
N ASP A 148 -11.77 3.35 -14.59
CA ASP A 148 -12.92 2.54 -14.95
C ASP A 148 -12.47 1.52 -16.01
N GLN A 149 -12.92 0.27 -15.85
CA GLN A 149 -12.51 -0.83 -16.73
C GLN A 149 -12.89 -0.63 -18.21
N ASN A 150 -13.69 0.38 -18.53
CA ASN A 150 -14.19 0.66 -19.88
C ASN A 150 -13.43 1.77 -20.60
N THR A 151 -12.70 2.66 -19.91
CA THR A 151 -12.16 3.89 -20.52
C THR A 151 -10.64 3.91 -20.70
N SER A 152 -9.93 2.85 -20.31
CA SER A 152 -8.48 2.69 -20.58
C SER A 152 -7.61 3.87 -20.10
N PHE A 153 -8.08 4.67 -19.14
CA PHE A 153 -7.29 5.73 -18.52
C PHE A 153 -7.10 5.45 -17.03
N PHE A 154 -6.00 6.00 -16.51
CA PHE A 154 -5.63 5.95 -15.11
C PHE A 154 -5.53 7.38 -14.60
N CYS A 155 -6.17 7.65 -13.47
CA CYS A 155 -6.09 8.93 -12.76
C CYS A 155 -5.97 8.64 -11.27
N ASP A 156 -5.30 9.53 -10.56
CA ASP A 156 -4.97 9.31 -9.16
C ASP A 156 -5.82 10.20 -8.24
N ASP A 157 -6.12 9.65 -7.08
CA ASP A 157 -6.80 10.34 -5.99
C ASP A 157 -5.90 10.34 -4.75
N VAL A 158 -5.80 11.49 -4.08
CA VAL A 158 -5.11 11.62 -2.79
C VAL A 158 -6.10 11.71 -1.65
N TRP A 159 -5.86 10.86 -0.66
CA TRP A 159 -6.62 10.79 0.57
C TRP A 159 -5.74 11.13 1.75
N ARG A 160 -6.31 11.82 2.74
CA ARG A 160 -5.60 12.21 3.97
C ARG A 160 -6.27 11.64 5.20
N SER A 161 -5.46 11.18 6.14
CA SER A 161 -5.85 10.80 7.49
C SER A 161 -5.13 11.68 8.51
N THR A 162 -5.90 12.22 9.45
CA THR A 162 -5.41 13.05 10.57
C THR A 162 -5.54 12.34 11.92
N ASN A 163 -5.93 11.05 11.91
CA ASN A 163 -6.21 10.26 13.12
C ASN A 163 -5.41 8.95 13.16
N GLY A 164 -4.19 8.95 12.63
CA GLY A 164 -3.30 7.79 12.67
C GLY A 164 -3.67 6.69 11.68
N GLY A 165 -4.29 7.03 10.55
CA GLY A 165 -4.65 6.06 9.50
C GLY A 165 -5.98 5.34 9.73
N GLN A 166 -6.75 5.71 10.75
CA GLN A 166 -8.02 5.06 11.07
C GLN A 166 -9.10 5.35 10.04
N THR A 167 -9.19 6.59 9.59
CA THR A 167 -10.11 7.02 8.54
C THR A 167 -9.42 7.98 7.58
N PHE A 168 -9.91 8.02 6.35
CA PHE A 168 -9.39 8.85 5.29
C PHE A 168 -10.48 9.75 4.70
N THR A 169 -10.07 10.92 4.23
CA THR A 169 -10.91 11.86 3.49
C THR A 169 -10.21 12.18 2.17
N GLU A 170 -10.93 12.05 1.07
CA GLU A 170 -10.44 12.45 -0.25
C GLU A 170 -10.21 13.95 -0.28
N GLN A 171 -9.07 14.39 -0.80
CA GLN A 171 -8.68 15.80 -0.76
C GLN A 171 -9.24 16.62 -1.92
N SER A 172 -9.56 15.96 -3.04
CA SER A 172 -10.08 16.57 -4.26
C SER A 172 -11.25 15.75 -4.82
N PRO A 173 -12.06 16.27 -5.76
CA PRO A 173 -12.99 15.42 -6.51
C PRO A 173 -12.25 14.26 -7.20
N ASP A 174 -12.95 13.14 -7.42
CA ASP A 174 -12.41 11.97 -8.13
C ASP A 174 -11.66 12.38 -9.40
N GLN A 175 -10.47 11.82 -9.59
CA GLN A 175 -9.57 11.96 -10.74
C GLN A 175 -8.94 13.37 -10.89
N ALA A 176 -9.18 14.29 -9.94
CA ALA A 176 -8.62 15.64 -9.99
C ALA A 176 -7.12 15.71 -9.66
N GLY A 177 -6.53 14.63 -9.13
CA GLY A 177 -5.09 14.49 -8.94
C GLY A 177 -4.30 14.39 -10.25
N HIS A 178 -4.98 14.19 -11.38
CA HIS A 178 -4.37 13.66 -12.61
C HIS A 178 -3.66 12.33 -12.32
N GLY A 179 -2.92 11.77 -13.28
CA GLY A 179 -2.18 10.54 -13.00
C GLY A 179 -1.96 9.68 -14.23
N GLY A 180 -1.42 8.50 -13.94
CA GLY A 180 -1.12 7.46 -14.91
C GLY A 180 -0.42 6.29 -14.23
N ASP A 181 -0.46 5.12 -14.86
CA ASP A 181 0.29 3.94 -14.40
C ASP A 181 1.73 4.04 -14.91
N LYS A 182 2.80 3.99 -14.10
CA LYS A 182 2.90 3.86 -12.63
C LYS A 182 3.11 5.20 -11.95
N GLU A 183 2.29 5.51 -10.94
CA GLU A 183 2.33 6.75 -10.17
C GLU A 183 3.21 6.67 -8.91
N TRP A 184 3.80 7.80 -8.55
CA TRP A 184 4.49 8.00 -7.29
C TRP A 184 4.31 9.43 -6.80
N PHE A 185 4.36 9.61 -5.48
CA PHE A 185 4.45 10.95 -4.89
C PHE A 185 5.37 11.02 -3.68
N THR A 186 5.77 12.25 -3.37
CA THR A 186 6.46 12.63 -2.14
C THR A 186 5.87 13.92 -1.56
N ILE A 187 6.13 14.15 -0.28
CA ILE A 187 5.78 15.38 0.44
C ILE A 187 7.10 16.06 0.80
N ASP A 188 7.23 17.35 0.47
CA ASP A 188 8.39 18.13 0.92
C ASP A 188 8.23 18.51 2.39
N THR A 189 8.94 17.79 3.25
CA THR A 189 8.97 18.02 4.70
C THR A 189 10.14 18.92 5.14
N THR A 190 10.84 19.56 4.18
CA THR A 190 11.93 20.50 4.48
C THR A 190 11.37 21.85 4.90
N GLY A 191 12.17 22.69 5.57
CA GLY A 191 11.77 24.07 5.92
C GLY A 191 11.86 25.08 4.77
N GLY A 192 11.93 24.62 3.52
CA GLY A 192 12.06 25.47 2.34
C GLY A 192 10.74 26.05 1.85
N THR A 193 10.77 26.74 0.71
CA THR A 193 9.56 27.32 0.09
C THR A 193 8.57 26.27 -0.42
N GLY A 194 9.00 25.02 -0.58
CA GLY A 194 8.17 23.90 -0.99
C GLY A 194 7.54 23.13 0.17
N HIS A 195 7.78 23.55 1.42
CA HIS A 195 7.28 22.86 2.61
C HIS A 195 5.77 22.56 2.53
N GLY A 196 5.40 21.31 2.75
CA GLY A 196 4.03 20.81 2.70
C GLY A 196 3.47 20.57 1.29
N PHE A 197 4.24 20.84 0.23
CA PHE A 197 3.81 20.56 -1.14
C PHE A 197 3.90 19.06 -1.43
N LEU A 198 2.92 18.57 -2.19
CA LEU A 198 2.90 17.21 -2.72
C LEU A 198 3.43 17.26 -4.14
N TYR A 199 4.36 16.38 -4.46
CA TYR A 199 4.96 16.26 -5.78
C TYR A 199 4.69 14.87 -6.31
N GLN A 200 4.03 14.78 -7.46
CA GLN A 200 3.64 13.52 -8.07
C GLN A 200 4.23 13.42 -9.48
N PHE A 201 4.61 12.21 -9.85
CA PHE A 201 5.00 11.86 -11.21
C PHE A 201 4.43 10.51 -11.61
N TRP A 202 4.26 10.30 -12.90
CA TRP A 202 3.76 9.05 -13.48
C TRP A 202 4.25 8.89 -14.91
N THR A 203 4.08 7.69 -15.49
CA THR A 203 4.22 7.49 -16.94
C THR A 203 2.94 7.92 -17.66
N GLY A 204 3.04 8.91 -18.55
CA GLY A 204 1.88 9.47 -19.27
C GLY A 204 1.31 8.56 -20.39
N PHE A 205 2.06 7.51 -20.75
CA PHE A 205 1.68 6.43 -21.66
C PHE A 205 2.45 5.17 -21.22
N PHE A 206 2.06 3.97 -21.66
CA PHE A 206 2.80 2.71 -21.40
C PHE A 206 4.21 2.65 -22.05
N ALA A 207 4.87 3.78 -22.27
CA ALA A 207 6.22 3.92 -22.78
C ALA A 207 7.19 4.15 -21.61
N CYS A 208 8.30 3.40 -21.59
CA CYS A 208 9.24 3.38 -20.46
C CYS A 208 10.01 4.69 -20.21
N ASP A 209 10.02 5.63 -21.17
CA ASP A 209 10.92 6.79 -21.19
C ASP A 209 10.19 8.14 -21.02
N PHE A 210 8.86 8.18 -20.92
CA PHE A 210 8.09 9.44 -20.86
C PHE A 210 7.25 9.52 -19.60
N GLY A 211 7.48 10.58 -18.81
CA GLY A 211 6.72 10.84 -17.59
C GLY A 211 6.14 12.24 -17.56
N GLU A 212 5.03 12.37 -16.87
CA GLU A 212 4.43 13.64 -16.52
C GLU A 212 4.62 13.90 -15.02
N PHE A 213 4.53 15.17 -14.65
CA PHE A 213 4.69 15.64 -13.29
C PHE A 213 3.66 16.71 -12.99
N ASN A 214 3.13 16.68 -11.78
CA ASN A 214 2.41 17.80 -11.22
C ASN A 214 2.76 17.96 -9.73
N ARG A 215 2.14 18.96 -9.11
CA ARG A 215 2.27 19.21 -7.67
C ARG A 215 1.00 19.86 -7.15
N SER A 216 0.76 19.65 -5.87
CA SER A 216 -0.22 20.39 -5.09
C SER A 216 0.50 21.23 -4.04
N ILE A 217 0.01 22.46 -3.83
CA ILE A 217 0.54 23.40 -2.84
C ILE A 217 -0.37 23.57 -1.62
N ASP A 218 -1.43 22.77 -1.54
CA ASP A 218 -2.52 22.85 -0.56
C ASP A 218 -2.94 21.45 -0.07
N SER A 219 -1.95 20.57 0.15
CA SER A 219 -2.14 19.21 0.69
C SER A 219 -3.05 18.29 -0.16
N GLY A 220 -3.02 18.45 -1.48
CA GLY A 220 -3.74 17.60 -2.43
C GLY A 220 -5.13 18.12 -2.81
N VAL A 221 -5.52 19.32 -2.35
CA VAL A 221 -6.85 19.90 -2.64
C VAL A 221 -6.94 20.39 -4.08
N THR A 222 -5.89 21.05 -4.58
CA THR A 222 -5.76 21.44 -5.99
C THR A 222 -4.40 21.05 -6.55
N TRP A 223 -4.39 20.76 -7.86
CA TRP A 223 -3.20 20.33 -8.58
C TRP A 223 -2.90 21.27 -9.73
N GLN A 224 -1.61 21.55 -9.95
CA GLN A 224 -1.19 22.23 -11.17
C GLN A 224 -1.45 21.35 -12.40
N SER A 225 -1.65 21.96 -13.56
CA SER A 225 -1.71 21.21 -14.81
C SER A 225 -0.41 20.40 -15.01
N PRO A 226 -0.51 19.13 -15.45
CA PRO A 226 0.65 18.29 -15.68
C PRO A 226 1.64 18.90 -16.68
N ILE A 227 2.92 18.68 -16.43
CA ILE A 227 4.01 19.03 -17.34
C ILE A 227 4.83 17.78 -17.68
N ASN A 228 5.38 17.74 -18.90
CA ASN A 228 6.30 16.68 -19.29
C ASN A 228 7.63 16.82 -18.55
N ILE A 229 8.14 15.72 -18.01
CA ILE A 229 9.48 15.68 -17.41
C ILE A 229 10.51 15.57 -18.55
N PRO A 230 11.46 16.51 -18.67
CA PRO A 230 12.50 16.43 -19.70
C PRO A 230 13.53 15.33 -19.38
N ASN A 231 14.09 14.71 -20.42
CA ASN A 231 15.20 13.75 -20.38
C ASN A 231 14.93 12.39 -19.71
N ASN A 232 13.68 11.93 -19.75
CA ASN A 232 13.23 10.61 -19.30
C ASN A 232 13.37 10.39 -17.78
N ALA A 233 12.24 10.25 -17.08
CA ALA A 233 12.24 9.84 -15.68
C ALA A 233 12.16 8.32 -15.60
N ASP A 234 13.05 7.68 -14.83
CA ASP A 234 12.85 6.28 -14.43
C ASP A 234 11.80 6.26 -13.32
N THR A 235 10.64 5.67 -13.63
CA THR A 235 9.50 5.66 -12.73
C THR A 235 9.52 4.52 -11.72
N GLY A 236 10.49 3.59 -11.83
CA GLY A 236 10.65 2.46 -10.94
C GLY A 236 9.47 1.49 -11.00
N ALA A 237 9.65 0.33 -11.63
CA ALA A 237 8.76 -0.81 -11.46
C ALA A 237 9.40 -1.78 -10.45
N MET A 238 8.70 -2.09 -9.35
CA MET A 238 9.01 -3.26 -8.53
C MET A 238 8.30 -4.49 -9.08
#